data_AF-A0A662C914-F1
#
_entry.id   AF-A0A662C914-F1
#
_cell.length_a   1.000
_cell.length_b   1.000
_cell.length_c   1.000
_cell.angle_alpha   90.00
_cell.angle_beta   90.00
_cell.angle_gamma   90.00
#
_symmetry.space_group_name_H-M   'P 1'
#
loop_
_entity.id
_entity.type
_entity.pdbx_description
1 polymer ?
#
loop_
_entity_poly.entity_id
_entity_poly.type
_entity_poly.pdbx_seq_one_letter_code
_entity_poly.pdbx_strand_id
1 'polypeptide(L)'
;MKSYSLFLLLAGIALSMNLYGQSDPVMEKIVKIGQTENQTMDHLDILCNRFGGRLIGSDAYENAAIWAASKFEEWGMEVIIDEVGELPVGFNRGPWFGKLIAENGMTLHFATPSYTSGTHGVQRGHVLIEPRTEAEFKRMKGALKGAWVLIGGKNNGWPIDISVEADSQRDSIRMLNAETEINNNQIRRENRSNRGTDKPQKELLPLNEEP
;
A
#
# COMPACT_ATOMS: atom_id res chain seq x y z
N MET A 1 56.68 -39.86 42.25
CA MET A 1 56.39 -38.49 41.74
C MET A 1 55.30 -38.45 40.66
N LYS A 2 55.11 -39.48 39.80
CA LYS A 2 54.08 -39.46 38.74
C LYS A 2 52.62 -39.55 39.20
N SER A 3 52.33 -40.17 40.35
CA SER A 3 50.96 -40.37 40.87
C SER A 3 50.32 -39.10 41.45
N TYR A 4 51.10 -38.25 42.12
CA TYR A 4 50.61 -36.97 42.68
C TYR A 4 50.35 -35.92 41.60
N SER A 5 51.11 -35.96 40.49
CA SER A 5 50.92 -35.05 39.36
C SER A 5 49.61 -35.33 38.60
N LEU A 6 49.17 -36.59 38.55
CA LEU A 6 47.89 -36.97 37.93
C LEU A 6 46.70 -36.54 38.78
N PHE A 7 46.84 -36.61 40.11
CA PHE A 7 45.82 -36.18 41.07
C PHE A 7 45.62 -34.66 41.07
N LEU A 8 46.71 -33.89 40.96
CA LEU A 8 46.66 -32.42 40.83
C LEU A 8 46.05 -31.98 39.49
N LEU A 9 46.30 -32.72 38.40
CA LEU A 9 45.71 -32.42 37.09
C LEU A 9 44.19 -32.71 37.08
N LEU A 10 43.75 -33.81 37.70
CA LEU A 10 42.32 -34.12 37.85
C LEU A 10 41.59 -33.12 38.75
N ALA A 11 42.23 -32.67 39.84
CA ALA A 11 41.65 -31.66 40.73
C ALA A 11 41.50 -30.30 40.04
N GLY A 12 42.44 -29.92 39.16
CA GLY A 12 42.34 -28.69 38.35
C GLY A 12 41.23 -28.73 37.30
N ILE A 13 40.95 -29.91 36.72
CA ILE A 13 39.85 -30.11 35.76
C ILE A 13 38.48 -30.09 36.49
N ALA A 14 38.38 -30.67 37.68
CA ALA A 14 37.16 -30.61 38.48
C ALA A 14 36.82 -29.18 38.98
N LEU A 15 37.85 -28.35 39.22
CA LEU A 15 37.66 -26.95 39.62
C LEU A 15 37.24 -26.04 38.45
N SER A 16 37.60 -26.40 37.21
CA SER A 16 37.23 -25.65 36.00
C SER A 16 35.84 -26.00 35.46
N MET A 17 35.22 -27.09 35.92
CA MET A 17 33.83 -27.45 35.58
C MET A 17 32.77 -26.62 36.33
N ASN A 18 33.15 -25.85 37.36
CA ASN A 18 32.25 -24.97 38.11
C ASN A 18 32.21 -23.53 37.57
N LEU A 19 32.81 -23.27 36.40
CA LEU A 19 32.78 -21.98 35.69
C LEU A 19 31.65 -21.93 34.64
N TYR A 20 30.56 -22.68 34.81
CA TYR A 20 29.31 -22.31 34.16
C TYR A 20 28.84 -21.02 34.84
N GLY A 21 28.99 -19.90 34.13
CA GLY A 21 28.75 -18.56 34.67
C GLY A 21 27.42 -18.48 35.42
N GLN A 22 27.45 -17.85 36.60
CA GLN A 22 26.25 -17.56 37.38
C GLN A 22 25.24 -16.86 36.47
N SER A 23 24.17 -17.57 36.12
CA SER A 23 23.00 -16.96 35.53
C SER A 23 22.41 -16.03 36.59
N ASP A 24 22.32 -14.74 36.26
CA ASP A 24 21.71 -13.75 37.13
C ASP A 24 20.25 -14.20 37.43
N PRO A 25 19.89 -14.46 38.70
CA PRO A 25 18.54 -14.89 39.06
C PRO A 25 17.45 -13.93 38.57
N VAL A 26 17.77 -12.64 38.40
CA VAL A 26 16.87 -11.65 37.81
C VAL A 26 16.63 -11.95 36.34
N MET A 27 17.68 -12.23 35.56
CA MET A 27 17.53 -12.62 34.15
C MET A 27 16.79 -13.94 33.98
N GLU A 28 17.06 -14.94 34.81
CA GLU A 28 16.30 -16.19 34.76
C GLU A 28 14.80 -15.96 35.01
N LYS A 29 14.47 -15.09 35.96
CA LYS A 29 13.09 -14.73 36.25
C LYS A 29 12.44 -13.96 35.09
N ILE A 30 13.14 -13.01 34.47
CA ILE A 30 12.67 -12.29 33.28
C ILE A 30 12.39 -13.25 32.13
N VAL A 31 13.33 -14.17 31.84
CA VAL A 31 13.16 -15.19 30.79
C VAL A 31 11.98 -16.09 31.09
N LYS A 32 11.83 -16.55 32.34
CA LYS A 32 10.70 -17.38 32.76
C LYS A 32 9.36 -16.65 32.56
N ILE A 33 9.23 -15.41 33.02
CA ILE A 33 8.02 -14.59 32.82
C ILE A 33 7.71 -14.45 31.33
N GLY A 34 8.71 -14.15 30.50
CA GLY A 34 8.53 -14.07 29.04
C GLY A 34 8.08 -15.37 28.38
N GLN A 35 8.43 -16.53 28.95
CA GLN A 35 8.03 -17.84 28.42
C GLN A 35 6.67 -18.32 28.94
N THR A 36 6.34 -18.04 30.21
CA THR A 36 5.15 -18.61 30.87
C THR A 36 3.99 -17.64 31.04
N GLU A 37 4.27 -16.34 31.09
CA GLU A 37 3.30 -15.29 31.46
C GLU A 37 3.33 -14.11 30.46
N ASN A 38 3.71 -14.35 29.19
CA ASN A 38 3.69 -13.28 28.21
C ASN A 38 2.25 -12.87 27.84
N GLN A 39 2.06 -11.56 27.66
CA GLN A 39 0.78 -10.94 27.26
C GLN A 39 0.83 -10.41 25.81
N THR A 40 1.84 -10.81 25.03
CA THR A 40 2.08 -10.27 23.68
C THR A 40 0.87 -10.47 22.77
N MET A 41 0.23 -11.65 22.83
CA MET A 41 -0.92 -11.94 21.99
C MET A 41 -2.17 -11.16 22.40
N ASP A 42 -2.34 -10.87 23.68
CA ASP A 42 -3.46 -10.05 24.18
C ASP A 42 -3.32 -8.59 23.72
N HIS A 43 -2.10 -8.05 23.80
CA HIS A 43 -1.81 -6.72 23.27
C HIS A 43 -1.95 -6.67 21.74
N LEU A 44 -1.50 -7.71 21.04
CA LEU A 44 -1.63 -7.81 19.60
C LEU A 44 -3.10 -7.87 19.17
N ASP A 45 -3.95 -8.60 19.89
CA ASP A 45 -5.38 -8.68 19.64
C ASP A 45 -6.04 -7.30 19.70
N ILE A 46 -5.73 -6.51 20.74
CA ILE A 46 -6.23 -5.13 20.85
C ILE A 46 -5.74 -4.29 19.66
N LEU A 47 -4.44 -4.34 19.35
CA LEU A 47 -3.89 -3.54 18.24
C LEU A 47 -4.50 -3.94 16.90
N CYS A 48 -4.64 -5.23 16.61
CA CYS A 48 -5.08 -5.73 15.30
C CYS A 48 -6.59 -5.78 15.14
N ASN A 49 -7.32 -6.25 16.15
CA ASN A 49 -8.76 -6.52 16.03
C ASN A 49 -9.63 -5.39 16.58
N ARG A 50 -9.14 -4.61 17.55
CA ARG A 50 -9.88 -3.43 18.05
C ARG A 50 -9.55 -2.16 17.25
N PHE A 51 -8.28 -1.83 17.04
CA PHE A 51 -7.89 -0.63 16.29
C PHE A 51 -7.75 -0.88 14.78
N GLY A 52 -7.13 -1.99 14.38
CA GLY A 52 -6.98 -2.33 12.96
C GLY A 52 -5.92 -1.51 12.23
N GLY A 53 -6.20 -1.08 11.00
CA GLY A 53 -5.25 -0.34 10.16
C GLY A 53 -4.95 1.07 10.70
N ARG A 54 -3.73 1.27 11.20
CA ARG A 54 -3.27 2.52 11.85
C ARG A 54 -2.47 3.39 10.90
N LEU A 55 -3.12 3.92 9.87
CA LEU A 55 -2.47 4.87 8.96
C LEU A 55 -2.17 6.18 9.70
N ILE A 56 -1.05 6.83 9.40
CA ILE A 56 -0.72 8.13 9.99
C ILE A 56 -1.83 9.16 9.71
N GLY A 57 -2.21 9.95 10.71
CA GLY A 57 -3.32 10.90 10.62
C GLY A 57 -4.73 10.29 10.65
N SER A 58 -4.87 9.00 11.00
CA SER A 58 -6.16 8.35 11.26
C SER A 58 -6.48 8.30 12.75
N ASP A 59 -7.76 8.21 13.10
CA ASP A 59 -8.20 8.07 14.49
C ASP A 59 -7.71 6.75 15.09
N ALA A 60 -7.60 5.69 14.27
CA ALA A 60 -7.10 4.39 14.70
C ALA A 60 -5.64 4.47 15.15
N TYR A 61 -4.81 5.28 14.48
CA TYR A 61 -3.42 5.50 14.89
C TYR A 61 -3.36 6.25 16.22
N GLU A 62 -4.07 7.38 16.31
CA GLU A 62 -4.07 8.22 17.51
C GLU A 62 -4.53 7.44 18.75
N ASN A 63 -5.67 6.76 18.64
CA ASN A 63 -6.21 5.96 19.74
C ASN A 63 -5.29 4.80 20.15
N ALA A 64 -4.57 4.19 19.19
CA ALA A 64 -3.61 3.13 19.49
C ALA A 64 -2.35 3.67 20.19
N ALA A 65 -1.88 4.87 19.81
CA ALA A 65 -0.76 5.54 20.46
C ALA A 65 -1.09 5.90 21.92
N ILE A 66 -2.27 6.50 22.15
CA ILE A 66 -2.77 6.82 23.48
C ILE A 66 -2.94 5.55 24.33
N TRP A 67 -3.45 4.46 23.74
CA TRP A 67 -3.58 3.18 24.45
C TRP A 67 -2.21 2.57 24.82
N ALA A 68 -1.21 2.68 23.94
CA ALA A 68 0.14 2.22 24.25
C ALA A 68 0.76 3.05 25.39
N ALA A 69 0.58 4.37 25.35
CA ALA A 69 1.00 5.28 26.41
C ALA A 69 0.38 4.87 27.77
N SER A 70 -0.93 4.62 27.80
CA SER A 70 -1.59 4.21 29.05
C SER A 70 -1.06 2.87 29.59
N LYS A 71 -0.65 1.94 28.72
CA LYS A 71 -0.03 0.68 29.15
C LYS A 71 1.33 0.88 29.78
N PHE A 72 2.15 1.78 29.24
CA PHE A 72 3.44 2.13 29.85
C PHE A 72 3.25 2.80 31.22
N GLU A 73 2.26 3.68 31.37
CA GLU A 73 1.91 4.28 32.66
C GLU A 73 1.45 3.22 33.68
N GLU A 74 0.59 2.27 33.28
CA GLU A 74 0.15 1.15 34.13
C GLU A 74 1.33 0.30 34.63
N TRP A 75 2.40 0.18 33.85
CA TRP A 75 3.62 -0.53 34.24
C TRP A 75 4.57 0.31 35.11
N GLY A 76 4.18 1.56 35.42
CA GLY A 76 4.94 2.47 36.28
C GLY A 76 6.05 3.24 35.55
N MET A 77 5.97 3.37 34.22
CA MET A 77 6.92 4.16 33.44
C MET A 77 6.49 5.62 33.38
N GLU A 78 7.47 6.53 33.27
CA GLU A 78 7.22 7.91 32.84
C GLU A 78 6.98 7.92 31.34
N VAL A 79 5.88 8.53 30.89
CA VAL A 79 5.47 8.56 29.48
C VAL A 79 5.39 9.99 28.98
N ILE A 80 6.00 10.22 27.83
CA ILE A 80 5.98 11.49 27.11
C ILE A 80 5.53 11.19 25.69
N ILE A 81 4.52 11.93 25.21
CA ILE A 81 4.05 11.85 23.82
C ILE A 81 4.59 13.07 23.09
N ASP A 82 5.49 12.81 22.14
CA ASP A 82 6.11 13.85 21.31
C ASP A 82 5.35 14.00 19.98
N GLU A 83 5.01 15.24 19.64
CA GLU A 83 4.48 15.59 18.33
C GLU A 83 5.59 15.55 17.28
N VAL A 84 5.42 14.75 16.23
CA VAL A 84 6.41 14.58 15.15
C VAL A 84 6.14 15.45 13.93
N GLY A 85 4.96 16.05 13.83
CA GLY A 85 4.57 16.95 12.74
C GLY A 85 3.07 16.95 12.45
N GLU A 86 2.66 17.80 11.51
CA GLU A 86 1.29 17.98 11.09
C GLU A 86 1.06 17.42 9.68
N LEU A 87 -0.06 16.71 9.48
CA LEU A 87 -0.51 16.29 8.16
C LEU A 87 -1.56 17.28 7.64
N PRO A 88 -1.50 17.67 6.35
CA PRO A 88 -2.47 18.61 5.78
C PRO A 88 -3.90 18.06 5.75
N VAL A 89 -4.05 16.73 5.76
CA VAL A 89 -5.35 16.06 5.76
C VAL A 89 -5.29 14.77 6.58
N GLY A 90 -6.20 14.65 7.56
CA GLY A 90 -6.44 13.39 8.27
C GLY A 90 -7.17 12.39 7.38
N PHE A 91 -7.03 11.09 7.67
CA PHE A 91 -7.63 10.07 6.82
C PHE A 91 -8.22 8.92 7.63
N ASN A 92 -9.56 8.86 7.64
CA ASN A 92 -10.32 7.72 8.12
C ASN A 92 -11.07 7.09 6.95
N ARG A 93 -10.79 5.82 6.68
CA ARG A 93 -11.41 5.14 5.53
C ARG A 93 -12.85 4.75 5.88
N GLY A 94 -13.80 5.43 5.26
CA GLY A 94 -15.23 5.11 5.36
C GLY A 94 -15.64 3.91 4.49
N PRO A 95 -16.94 3.64 4.35
CA PRO A 95 -17.43 2.55 3.50
C PRO A 95 -17.00 2.72 2.03
N TRP A 96 -16.53 1.64 1.41
CA TRP A 96 -16.25 1.59 -0.03
C TRP A 96 -16.98 0.40 -0.65
N PHE A 97 -17.77 0.67 -1.66
CA PHE A 97 -18.47 -0.37 -2.43
C PHE A 97 -18.96 0.23 -3.73
N GLY A 98 -19.24 -0.64 -4.69
CA GLY A 98 -19.97 -0.25 -5.87
C GLY A 98 -20.28 -1.44 -6.76
N LYS A 99 -21.02 -1.18 -7.82
CA LYS A 99 -21.48 -2.20 -8.74
C LYS A 99 -21.62 -1.63 -10.14
N LEU A 100 -21.36 -2.47 -11.14
CA LEU A 100 -21.70 -2.18 -12.52
C LEU A 100 -23.22 -2.36 -12.71
N ILE A 101 -23.87 -1.31 -13.19
CA ILE A 101 -25.30 -1.30 -13.50
C ILE A 101 -25.44 -1.51 -15.01
N ALA A 102 -25.54 -2.77 -15.44
CA ALA A 102 -25.71 -3.19 -16.84
C ALA A 102 -26.49 -4.52 -16.89
N GLU A 103 -26.84 -4.98 -18.09
CA GLU A 103 -27.49 -6.29 -18.29
C GLU A 103 -26.64 -7.43 -17.71
N ASN A 104 -25.31 -7.33 -17.83
CA ASN A 104 -24.31 -8.19 -17.20
C ASN A 104 -23.71 -7.57 -15.92
N GLY A 105 -24.54 -6.92 -15.11
CA GLY A 105 -24.11 -6.23 -13.90
C GLY A 105 -23.32 -7.12 -12.93
N MET A 106 -22.36 -6.52 -12.23
CA MET A 106 -21.50 -7.22 -11.27
C MET A 106 -21.17 -6.34 -10.06
N THR A 107 -20.96 -6.96 -8.91
CA THR A 107 -20.38 -6.27 -7.75
C THR A 107 -18.90 -6.03 -8.00
N LEU A 108 -18.44 -4.81 -7.73
CA LEU A 108 -17.06 -4.43 -7.90
C LEU A 108 -16.39 -4.36 -6.53
N HIS A 109 -15.17 -4.89 -6.45
CA HIS A 109 -14.33 -4.70 -5.28
C HIS A 109 -13.53 -3.41 -5.43
N PHE A 110 -13.84 -2.42 -4.61
CA PHE A 110 -13.13 -1.14 -4.60
C PHE A 110 -12.06 -1.12 -3.52
N ALA A 111 -10.98 -0.40 -3.80
CA ALA A 111 -10.09 0.13 -2.78
C ALA A 111 -9.85 1.61 -3.13
N THR A 112 -9.94 2.49 -2.14
CA THR A 112 -9.71 3.92 -2.35
C THR A 112 -8.26 4.26 -1.96
N PRO A 113 -7.52 4.99 -2.80
CA PRO A 113 -6.22 5.50 -2.42
C PRO A 113 -6.30 6.30 -1.12
N SER A 114 -5.30 6.13 -0.25
CA SER A 114 -5.23 6.90 1.00
C SER A 114 -5.15 8.40 0.73
N TYR A 115 -5.67 9.20 1.67
CA TYR A 115 -5.68 10.67 1.61
C TYR A 115 -6.49 11.29 0.46
N THR A 116 -7.37 10.50 -0.18
CA THR A 116 -8.31 11.00 -1.18
C THR A 116 -9.67 11.27 -0.58
N SER A 117 -10.38 12.23 -1.16
CA SER A 117 -11.78 12.50 -0.79
C SER A 117 -12.68 11.36 -1.28
N GLY A 118 -13.60 10.95 -0.40
CA GLY A 118 -14.67 10.04 -0.77
C GLY A 118 -15.72 10.69 -1.68
N THR A 119 -16.74 9.92 -2.04
CA THR A 119 -17.89 10.44 -2.78
C THR A 119 -18.89 11.12 -1.85
N HIS A 120 -19.63 12.11 -2.37
CA HIS A 120 -20.75 12.73 -1.67
C HIS A 120 -21.98 11.80 -1.72
N GLY A 121 -21.97 10.77 -0.87
CA GLY A 121 -22.97 9.71 -0.88
C GLY A 121 -22.90 8.84 -2.13
N VAL A 122 -23.97 8.09 -2.42
CA VAL A 122 -24.00 7.17 -3.56
C VAL A 122 -24.03 7.94 -4.88
N GLN A 123 -22.97 7.82 -5.66
CA GLN A 123 -22.84 8.44 -6.98
C GLN A 123 -23.09 7.41 -8.09
N ARG A 124 -23.78 7.83 -9.16
CA ARG A 124 -24.07 7.00 -10.34
C ARG A 124 -23.72 7.80 -11.59
N GLY A 125 -23.05 7.14 -12.54
CA GLY A 125 -22.61 7.77 -13.77
C GLY A 125 -22.22 6.73 -14.82
N HIS A 126 -22.13 7.18 -16.08
CA HIS A 126 -21.56 6.35 -17.14
C HIS A 126 -20.09 6.06 -16.86
N VAL A 127 -19.62 4.91 -17.31
CA VAL A 127 -18.20 4.57 -17.26
C VAL A 127 -17.57 4.93 -18.60
N LEU A 128 -16.51 5.72 -18.58
CA LEU A 128 -15.76 6.15 -19.76
C LEU A 128 -14.28 5.77 -19.57
N ILE A 129 -13.62 5.35 -20.63
CA ILE A 129 -12.16 5.19 -20.64
C ILE A 129 -11.54 6.58 -20.77
N GLU A 130 -10.43 6.81 -20.08
CA GLU A 130 -9.71 8.07 -20.19
C GLU A 130 -9.31 8.39 -21.65
N PRO A 131 -9.36 9.67 -22.05
CA PRO A 131 -8.83 10.08 -23.34
C PRO A 131 -7.30 10.07 -23.31
N ARG A 132 -6.69 9.39 -24.27
CA ARG A 132 -5.23 9.26 -24.38
C ARG A 132 -4.60 10.36 -25.24
N THR A 133 -5.43 11.13 -25.94
CA THR A 133 -5.02 12.27 -26.78
C THR A 133 -5.91 13.49 -26.57
N GLU A 134 -5.39 14.67 -26.89
CA GLU A 134 -6.15 15.92 -26.83
C GLU A 134 -7.37 15.91 -27.78
N ALA A 135 -7.25 15.22 -28.93
CA ALA A 135 -8.35 15.09 -29.88
C ALA A 135 -9.48 14.21 -29.32
N GLU A 136 -9.15 13.13 -28.61
CA GLU A 136 -10.13 12.31 -27.89
C GLU A 136 -10.83 13.10 -26.80
N PHE A 137 -10.05 13.79 -25.96
CA PHE A 137 -10.58 14.64 -24.89
C PHE A 137 -11.57 15.66 -25.45
N LYS A 138 -11.21 16.39 -26.50
CA LYS A 138 -12.10 17.37 -27.14
C LYS A 138 -13.41 16.77 -27.65
N ARG A 139 -13.38 15.53 -28.16
CA ARG A 139 -14.59 14.83 -28.65
C ARG A 139 -15.53 14.40 -27.53
N MET A 140 -14.98 13.99 -26.38
CA MET A 140 -15.77 13.39 -25.30
C MET A 140 -15.96 14.27 -24.06
N LYS A 141 -15.32 15.45 -24.00
CA LYS A 141 -15.35 16.35 -22.81
C LYS A 141 -16.74 16.64 -22.26
N GLY A 142 -17.77 16.69 -23.12
CA GLY A 142 -19.15 16.90 -22.71
C GLY A 142 -19.75 15.72 -21.93
N ALA A 143 -19.28 14.50 -22.20
CA ALA A 143 -19.73 13.28 -21.55
C ALA A 143 -18.94 12.98 -20.26
N LEU A 144 -17.77 13.58 -20.05
CA LEU A 144 -16.92 13.34 -18.87
C LEU A 144 -17.56 13.85 -17.57
N LYS A 145 -18.37 14.91 -17.65
CA LYS A 145 -19.01 15.49 -16.46
C LYS A 145 -20.00 14.49 -15.84
N GLY A 146 -19.70 14.03 -14.63
CA GLY A 146 -20.51 13.05 -13.90
C GLY A 146 -20.29 11.60 -14.33
N ALA A 147 -19.32 11.33 -15.21
CA ALA A 147 -18.90 9.99 -15.56
C ALA A 147 -17.82 9.49 -14.59
N TRP A 148 -17.76 8.16 -14.43
CA TRP A 148 -16.63 7.46 -13.82
C TRP A 148 -15.58 7.21 -14.91
N VAL A 149 -14.38 7.77 -14.73
CA VAL A 149 -13.29 7.62 -15.69
C VAL A 149 -12.39 6.47 -15.27
N LEU A 150 -12.17 5.52 -16.19
CA LEU A 150 -11.20 4.44 -16.02
C LEU A 150 -9.85 4.93 -16.54
N ILE A 151 -8.90 5.05 -15.62
CA ILE A 151 -7.52 5.42 -15.88
C ILE A 151 -6.73 4.13 -16.15
N GLY A 152 -5.93 4.14 -17.21
CA GLY A 152 -5.10 3.03 -17.64
C GLY A 152 -3.82 2.90 -16.82
N GLY A 153 -2.93 2.02 -17.29
CA GLY A 153 -1.66 1.77 -16.61
C GLY A 153 -1.76 0.99 -15.29
N LYS A 154 -0.65 0.90 -14.57
CA LYS A 154 -0.52 0.09 -13.35
C LYS A 154 -0.44 0.99 -12.10
N ASN A 155 -1.55 1.12 -11.39
CA ASN A 155 -1.58 1.80 -10.10
C ASN A 155 -0.98 0.91 -8.99
N ASN A 156 -0.25 1.53 -8.05
CA ASN A 156 0.44 0.88 -6.94
C ASN A 156 -0.26 1.09 -5.58
N GLY A 157 -1.51 1.58 -5.58
CA GLY A 157 -2.32 1.90 -4.41
C GLY A 157 -2.26 3.37 -3.98
N TRP A 158 -1.40 4.18 -4.61
CA TRP A 158 -1.31 5.61 -4.35
C TRP A 158 -2.27 6.42 -5.23
N PRO A 159 -2.67 7.63 -4.78
CA PRO A 159 -3.37 8.58 -5.64
C PRO A 159 -2.56 8.91 -6.88
N ILE A 160 -3.21 9.44 -7.91
CA ILE A 160 -2.55 10.00 -9.08
C ILE A 160 -1.52 11.03 -8.60
N ASP A 161 -0.27 10.89 -9.03
CA ASP A 161 0.77 11.85 -8.69
C ASP A 161 0.48 13.16 -9.43
N ILE A 162 0.26 14.23 -8.67
CA ILE A 162 -0.04 15.59 -9.18
C ILE A 162 1.20 16.50 -9.16
N SER A 163 2.41 15.92 -9.07
CA SER A 163 3.66 16.66 -9.19
C SER A 163 3.83 17.25 -10.58
N VAL A 164 4.63 18.32 -10.68
CA VAL A 164 4.94 18.99 -11.95
C VAL A 164 5.67 18.04 -12.89
N GLU A 165 6.51 17.17 -12.33
CA GLU A 165 7.24 16.14 -13.03
C GLU A 165 6.30 15.11 -13.64
N ALA A 166 5.33 14.59 -12.86
CA ALA A 166 4.33 13.64 -13.35
C ALA A 166 3.41 14.26 -14.40
N ASP A 167 2.98 15.51 -14.21
CA ASP A 167 2.21 16.25 -15.22
C ASP A 167 2.99 16.40 -16.54
N SER A 168 4.29 16.71 -16.46
CA SER A 168 5.16 16.84 -17.63
C SER A 168 5.34 15.51 -18.38
N GLN A 169 5.39 14.39 -17.65
CA GLN A 169 5.45 13.05 -18.24
C GLN A 169 4.15 12.70 -18.96
N ARG A 170 2.99 12.90 -18.33
CA ARG A 170 1.68 12.68 -18.95
C ARG A 170 1.47 13.56 -20.18
N ASP A 171 1.92 14.81 -20.15
CA ASP A 171 1.88 15.70 -21.32
C ASP A 171 2.74 15.18 -22.47
N SER A 172 3.92 14.64 -22.16
CA SER A 172 4.81 14.02 -23.15
C SER A 172 4.18 12.75 -23.76
N ILE A 173 3.55 11.91 -22.94
CA ILE A 173 2.79 10.74 -23.39
C ILE A 173 1.63 11.16 -24.28
N ARG A 174 0.88 12.21 -23.93
CA ARG A 174 -0.22 12.74 -24.73
C ARG A 174 0.25 13.17 -26.13
N MET A 175 1.42 13.80 -26.23
CA MET A 175 2.03 14.17 -27.52
C MET A 175 2.43 12.95 -28.34
N LEU A 176 3.12 11.99 -27.72
CA LEU A 176 3.54 10.75 -28.38
C LEU A 176 2.34 9.91 -28.85
N ASN A 177 1.27 9.87 -28.06
CA ASN A 177 0.02 9.23 -28.43
C ASN A 177 -0.65 9.94 -29.62
N ALA A 178 -0.57 11.27 -29.69
CA ALA A 178 -1.09 12.02 -30.83
C ALA A 178 -0.33 11.69 -32.12
N GLU A 179 1.00 11.56 -32.07
CA GLU A 179 1.82 11.12 -33.22
C GLU A 179 1.49 9.68 -33.63
N THR A 180 1.43 8.78 -32.65
CA THR A 180 1.01 7.38 -32.86
C THR A 180 -0.38 7.29 -33.50
N GLU A 181 -1.30 8.17 -33.10
CA GLU A 181 -2.65 8.21 -33.65
C GLU A 181 -2.68 8.73 -35.10
N ILE A 182 -1.75 9.62 -35.50
CA ILE A 182 -1.57 9.99 -36.92
C ILE A 182 -1.17 8.77 -37.75
N ASN A 183 -0.19 7.99 -37.26
CA ASN A 183 0.25 6.76 -37.93
C ASN A 183 -0.88 5.72 -37.97
N ASN A 184 -1.60 5.53 -36.87
CA ASN A 184 -2.76 4.64 -36.80
C ASN A 184 -3.86 5.06 -37.77
N ASN A 185 -4.10 6.37 -37.97
CA ASN A 185 -5.05 6.85 -38.96
C ASN A 185 -4.62 6.50 -40.40
N GLN A 186 -3.32 6.53 -40.70
CA GLN A 186 -2.81 6.06 -42.00
C GLN A 186 -3.04 4.55 -42.17
N ILE A 187 -2.71 3.76 -41.14
CA ILE A 187 -2.93 2.31 -41.12
C ILE A 187 -4.41 1.98 -41.34
N ARG A 188 -5.33 2.66 -40.63
CA ARG A 188 -6.78 2.47 -40.80
C ARG A 188 -7.24 2.78 -42.23
N ARG A 189 -6.71 3.83 -42.85
CA ARG A 189 -7.02 4.18 -44.25
C ARG A 189 -6.52 3.10 -45.20
N GLU A 190 -5.30 2.61 -45.02
CA GLU A 190 -4.73 1.53 -45.84
C GLU A 190 -5.53 0.24 -45.69
N ASN A 191 -5.83 -0.18 -44.46
CA ASN A 191 -6.64 -1.36 -44.19
C ASN A 191 -8.05 -1.26 -44.81
N ARG A 192 -8.65 -0.06 -44.78
CA ARG A 192 -9.95 0.19 -45.43
C ARG A 192 -9.85 0.03 -46.95
N SER A 193 -8.79 0.53 -47.57
CA SER A 193 -8.55 0.38 -49.02
C SER A 193 -8.23 -1.05 -49.43
N ASN A 194 -7.60 -1.84 -48.55
CA ASN A 194 -7.26 -3.24 -48.80
C ASN A 194 -8.43 -4.21 -48.51
N ARG A 195 -9.60 -3.70 -48.10
CA ARG A 195 -10.76 -4.55 -47.77
C ARG A 195 -11.25 -5.30 -49.02
N GLY A 196 -11.27 -6.63 -48.95
CA GLY A 196 -11.65 -7.49 -50.07
C GLY A 196 -10.48 -7.83 -51.03
N THR A 197 -9.25 -7.45 -50.66
CA THR A 197 -8.03 -7.94 -51.32
C THR A 197 -7.35 -9.00 -50.44
N ASP A 198 -6.47 -9.82 -51.02
CA ASP A 198 -5.67 -10.83 -50.28
C ASP A 198 -4.53 -10.22 -49.43
N LYS A 199 -4.44 -8.89 -49.35
CA LYS A 199 -3.40 -8.21 -48.57
C LYS A 199 -3.70 -8.31 -47.07
N PRO A 200 -2.71 -8.65 -46.23
CA PRO A 200 -2.90 -8.74 -44.79
C PRO A 200 -3.24 -7.37 -44.19
N GLN A 201 -4.10 -7.36 -43.17
CA GLN A 201 -4.38 -6.14 -42.40
C GLN A 201 -3.19 -5.82 -41.50
N LYS A 202 -2.83 -4.54 -41.46
CA LYS A 202 -1.80 -4.03 -40.55
C LYS A 202 -2.41 -3.77 -39.17
N GLU A 203 -1.72 -4.18 -38.13
CA GLU A 203 -2.11 -3.89 -36.74
C GLU A 203 -1.89 -2.41 -36.40
N LEU A 204 -2.68 -1.90 -35.46
CA LEU A 204 -2.50 -0.55 -34.94
C LEU A 204 -1.39 -0.54 -33.90
N LEU A 205 -0.63 0.56 -33.88
CA LEU A 205 0.37 0.83 -32.87
C LEU A 205 -0.33 1.06 -31.52
N PRO A 206 0.14 0.43 -30.43
CA PRO A 206 -0.42 0.63 -29.10
C PRO A 206 -0.16 2.07 -28.64
N LEU A 207 -1.12 2.62 -27.89
CA LEU A 207 -0.95 3.90 -27.21
C LEU A 207 -0.31 3.66 -25.84
N ASN A 208 0.50 4.62 -25.41
CA ASN A 208 1.13 4.59 -24.10
C ASN A 208 0.12 5.00 -23.03
N GLU A 209 0.24 4.38 -21.86
CA GLU A 209 -0.64 4.60 -20.71
C GLU A 209 0.21 4.84 -19.46
N GLU A 210 -0.24 5.76 -18.61
CA GLU A 210 0.34 6.05 -17.31
C GLU A 210 -0.79 6.45 -16.34
N PRO A 211 -0.82 5.91 -15.11
CA PRO A 211 -1.83 6.28 -14.11
C PRO A 211 -1.84 7.74 -13.67
#